data_AF-A0A7N0VLM0-F1
#
_entry.id   AF-A0A7N0VLM0-F1
#
_cell.length_a   1.000
_cell.length_b   1.000
_cell.length_c   1.000
_cell.angle_alpha   90.00
_cell.angle_beta   90.00
_cell.angle_gamma   90.00
#
_symmetry.space_group_name_H-M   'P 1'
#
loop_
_entity.id
_entity.type
_entity.pdbx_description
1 polymer ?
#
loop_
_entity_poly.entity_id
_entity_poly.type
_entity_poly.pdbx_seq_one_letter_code
_entity_poly.pdbx_strand_id
1 'polypeptide(L)'
;MPVKGVSVQGLGLGTARGAVPRARIAVYKVCWLRGGCGGDLTKAVNDAIMDGVDIVSASISEAVSSPRLYIDTTWPSANFNAMRHGVLVSLTAGNKGPGLYRVANTEPWVMTVANSAGSGTDYETYVNLGDGKRFLVAGANPHDTGKTMMPLALGSDVKLPGYNETSARGFTVCRPEEIDPKLAQGKFILCEAVMTVREIFDLVGCAGVLVRSAKPDDMFDQERGRYMSQRRKAPVVILSQQDFQYLLAYYRNATSAGGVATASIEKSVDAPDSKPRAATSSSRGPSKVDINILKPDISAPGVNVIAAMSGDFGPAYDMQTGTSMSCPHASGVAAYIKSFHPDWSPAFVKSAVMTTATPMVPSASNKVYELAYGAGQINPLGALDPGLVYDLQEIDYVKYLCQWSNFNQSAILALSGVRDWECSKLPLEKGWTLNYPSFSIPGVPDQPFVSVFHRTLTNVGNPPTSNYKAIVSAPEGLEIIVEPSVLAFTQNLEKLSYTITIKGLIKKGGDVLSAYLVWTDGRHSVRSPIIAFERPKDIEAIYEEQMEQPHG
;
A
#
# COMPACT_ATOMS: atom_id res chain seq x y z
N MET A 1 -1.03 -24.38 -8.97
CA MET A 1 -1.17 -24.62 -10.43
C MET A 1 -2.09 -23.57 -11.05
N PRO A 2 -1.86 -23.14 -12.31
CA PRO A 2 -2.75 -22.23 -13.00
C PRO A 2 -4.14 -22.84 -13.24
N VAL A 3 -5.20 -22.06 -13.04
CA VAL A 3 -6.60 -22.50 -13.24
C VAL A 3 -7.25 -21.61 -14.29
N LYS A 4 -7.71 -22.20 -15.40
CA LYS A 4 -8.34 -21.49 -16.52
C LYS A 4 -9.80 -21.17 -16.23
N GLY A 5 -10.33 -20.14 -16.90
CA GLY A 5 -11.75 -19.79 -16.85
C GLY A 5 -12.22 -19.22 -15.51
N VAL A 6 -11.28 -18.74 -14.69
CA VAL A 6 -11.61 -18.09 -13.42
C VAL A 6 -12.17 -16.70 -13.71
N SER A 7 -13.28 -16.36 -13.05
CA SER A 7 -13.87 -15.04 -13.08
C SER A 7 -14.72 -14.84 -11.83
N VAL A 8 -15.04 -13.58 -11.51
CA VAL A 8 -16.00 -13.24 -10.46
C VAL A 8 -17.24 -12.65 -11.14
N GLN A 9 -18.28 -13.48 -11.29
CA GLN A 9 -19.48 -13.15 -12.07
C GLN A 9 -19.16 -12.66 -13.50
N GLY A 10 -18.16 -13.28 -14.11
CA GLY A 10 -17.68 -12.95 -15.45
C GLY A 10 -16.83 -11.68 -15.54
N LEU A 11 -16.44 -11.06 -14.42
CA LEU A 11 -15.38 -10.04 -14.37
C LEU A 11 -14.02 -10.71 -14.19
N GLY A 12 -12.99 -10.15 -14.84
CA GLY A 12 -11.61 -10.65 -14.76
C GLY A 12 -11.46 -12.08 -15.28
N LEU A 13 -12.19 -12.42 -16.35
CA LEU A 13 -12.15 -13.75 -16.94
C LEU A 13 -10.73 -14.07 -17.44
N GLY A 14 -10.11 -15.10 -16.88
CA GLY A 14 -8.75 -15.46 -17.28
C GLY A 14 -8.22 -16.72 -16.63
N THR A 15 -6.88 -16.79 -16.52
CA THR A 15 -6.18 -17.88 -15.86
C THR A 15 -5.63 -17.39 -14.52
N ALA A 16 -6.21 -17.86 -13.41
CA ALA A 16 -5.72 -17.52 -12.07
C ALA A 16 -4.47 -18.33 -11.73
N ARG A 17 -3.48 -17.67 -11.13
CA ARG A 17 -2.23 -18.27 -10.64
C ARG A 17 -1.63 -17.43 -9.51
N GLY A 18 -0.78 -18.05 -8.68
CA GLY A 18 0.16 -17.30 -7.83
C GLY A 18 1.36 -16.78 -8.65
N ALA A 19 2.17 -15.91 -8.06
CA ALA A 19 3.37 -15.38 -8.72
C ALA A 19 4.38 -16.49 -9.07
N VAL A 20 4.53 -17.49 -8.21
CA VAL A 20 5.39 -18.67 -8.43
C VAL A 20 4.53 -19.94 -8.34
N PRO A 21 3.90 -20.39 -9.45
CA PRO A 21 2.89 -21.46 -9.42
C PRO A 21 3.39 -22.84 -8.94
N ARG A 22 4.71 -23.03 -8.90
CA ARG A 22 5.40 -24.27 -8.47
C ARG A 22 6.02 -24.17 -7.08
N ALA A 23 5.95 -23.01 -6.41
CA ALA A 23 6.41 -22.89 -5.04
C ALA A 23 5.61 -23.81 -4.11
N ARG A 24 6.26 -24.31 -3.06
CA ARG A 24 5.59 -25.03 -1.98
C ARG A 24 4.97 -24.02 -1.02
N ILE A 25 3.87 -24.40 -0.38
CA ILE A 25 3.17 -23.55 0.59
C ILE A 25 3.13 -24.31 1.91
N ALA A 26 3.70 -23.72 2.96
CA ALA A 26 3.50 -24.12 4.34
C ALA A 26 2.53 -23.13 4.99
N VAL A 27 1.47 -23.63 5.64
CA VAL A 27 0.39 -22.80 6.19
C VAL A 27 0.45 -22.83 7.71
N TYR A 28 0.67 -21.65 8.30
CA TYR A 28 0.65 -21.45 9.76
C TYR A 28 -0.56 -20.60 10.11
N LYS A 29 -1.57 -21.21 10.73
CA LYS A 29 -2.81 -20.52 11.09
C LYS A 29 -2.67 -19.81 12.44
N VAL A 30 -2.69 -18.49 12.40
CA VAL A 30 -2.49 -17.60 13.57
C VAL A 30 -3.66 -16.64 13.83
N CYS A 31 -4.64 -16.63 12.93
CA CYS A 31 -5.81 -15.76 13.00
C CYS A 31 -7.07 -16.58 13.28
N TRP A 32 -7.86 -16.10 14.25
CA TRP A 32 -9.06 -16.77 14.73
C TRP A 32 -10.24 -15.81 14.80
N LEU A 33 -11.46 -16.30 14.52
CA LEU A 33 -12.68 -15.49 14.57
C LEU A 33 -12.92 -14.84 15.94
N ARG A 34 -12.59 -15.56 17.02
CA ARG A 34 -12.69 -15.09 18.41
C ARG A 34 -11.28 -15.11 19.00
N GLY A 35 -10.49 -14.07 18.71
CA GLY A 35 -9.10 -13.97 19.19
C GLY A 35 -8.22 -13.05 18.35
N GLY A 36 -8.65 -12.72 17.12
CA GLY A 36 -7.86 -11.89 16.22
C GLY A 36 -6.64 -12.63 15.71
N CYS A 37 -5.62 -11.88 15.32
CA CYS A 37 -4.29 -12.37 14.96
C CYS A 37 -3.32 -11.82 16.01
N GLY A 38 -2.48 -12.64 16.63
CA GLY A 38 -1.51 -12.13 17.61
C GLY A 38 -0.87 -13.20 18.48
N GLY A 39 -1.69 -13.94 19.23
CA GLY A 39 -1.21 -14.87 20.28
C GLY A 39 -0.21 -15.93 19.78
N ASP A 40 -0.30 -16.34 18.52
CA ASP A 40 0.50 -17.41 17.94
C ASP A 40 1.53 -16.94 16.89
N LEU A 41 1.64 -15.62 16.64
CA LEU A 41 2.44 -15.08 15.53
C LEU A 41 3.93 -15.42 15.66
N THR A 42 4.50 -15.14 16.82
CA THR A 42 5.92 -15.37 17.13
C THR A 42 6.27 -16.85 17.02
N LYS A 43 5.40 -17.73 17.53
CA LYS A 43 5.59 -19.16 17.42
C LYS A 43 5.54 -19.62 15.96
N ALA A 44 4.56 -19.17 15.20
CA ALA A 44 4.42 -19.54 13.80
C ALA A 44 5.64 -19.14 12.95
N VAL A 45 6.20 -17.94 13.16
CA VAL A 45 7.42 -17.52 12.46
C VAL A 45 8.60 -18.39 12.86
N ASN A 46 8.78 -18.68 14.16
CA ASN A 46 9.86 -19.54 14.62
C ASN A 46 9.74 -20.98 14.09
N ASP A 47 8.53 -21.55 14.09
CA ASP A 47 8.29 -22.88 13.50
C ASP A 47 8.58 -22.86 11.99
N ALA A 48 8.19 -21.79 11.27
CA ALA A 48 8.46 -21.66 9.84
C ALA A 48 9.97 -21.60 9.54
N ILE A 49 10.76 -20.90 10.36
CA ILE A 49 12.22 -20.89 10.25
C ILE A 49 12.77 -22.31 10.43
N MET A 50 12.31 -23.04 11.46
CA MET A 50 12.75 -24.41 11.74
C MET A 50 12.36 -25.40 10.63
N ASP A 51 11.21 -25.19 9.99
CA ASP A 51 10.76 -25.99 8.85
C ASP A 51 11.50 -25.65 7.54
N GLY A 52 12.35 -24.61 7.55
CA GLY A 52 13.19 -24.24 6.41
C GLY A 52 12.48 -23.47 5.31
N VAL A 53 11.50 -22.61 5.66
CA VAL A 53 10.84 -21.75 4.65
C VAL A 53 11.80 -20.70 4.07
N ASP A 54 11.67 -20.39 2.78
CA ASP A 54 12.51 -19.39 2.12
C ASP A 54 12.08 -17.94 2.37
N ILE A 55 10.76 -17.73 2.48
CA ILE A 55 10.07 -16.43 2.57
C ILE A 55 8.83 -16.61 3.46
N VAL A 56 8.57 -15.64 4.34
CA VAL A 56 7.31 -15.54 5.09
C VAL A 56 6.44 -14.44 4.48
N SER A 57 5.17 -14.77 4.22
CA SER A 57 4.14 -13.82 3.80
C SER A 57 3.08 -13.68 4.89
N ALA A 58 3.00 -12.51 5.51
CA ALA A 58 2.03 -12.26 6.57
C ALA A 58 1.25 -10.96 6.31
N SER A 59 0.03 -11.13 5.80
CA SER A 59 -0.95 -10.07 5.55
C SER A 59 -1.67 -9.60 6.82
N ILE A 60 -0.90 -9.37 7.88
CA ILE A 60 -1.37 -8.99 9.22
C ILE A 60 -0.71 -7.67 9.61
N SER A 61 -1.48 -6.73 10.15
CA SER A 61 -0.97 -5.45 10.65
C SER A 61 -1.32 -5.30 12.13
N GLU A 62 -0.31 -5.21 12.98
CA GLU A 62 -0.48 -4.69 14.34
C GLU A 62 -0.24 -3.19 14.33
N ALA A 63 -1.10 -2.42 15.00
CA ALA A 63 -0.93 -0.98 15.08
C ALA A 63 0.21 -0.67 16.06
N VAL A 64 1.40 -0.39 15.51
CA VAL A 64 2.58 -0.03 16.31
C VAL A 64 2.51 1.47 16.60
N SER A 65 2.34 1.85 17.87
CA SER A 65 2.23 3.26 18.29
C SER A 65 3.42 3.77 19.11
N SER A 66 4.43 2.94 19.38
CA SER A 66 5.58 3.28 20.22
C SER A 66 6.87 2.56 19.78
N PRO A 67 8.04 3.23 19.78
CA PRO A 67 9.34 2.65 19.43
C PRO A 67 9.87 1.58 20.37
N ARG A 68 9.44 1.61 21.63
CA ARG A 68 9.73 0.53 22.57
C ARG A 68 9.19 -0.83 22.09
N LEU A 69 8.24 -0.84 21.17
CA LEU A 69 7.61 -2.06 20.66
C LEU A 69 8.54 -2.94 19.80
N TYR A 70 9.67 -2.44 19.27
CA TYR A 70 10.64 -3.30 18.57
C TYR A 70 11.27 -4.37 19.49
N ILE A 71 11.29 -4.13 20.80
CA ILE A 71 11.81 -5.06 21.83
C ILE A 71 10.75 -5.54 22.80
N ASP A 72 9.74 -4.70 23.09
CA ASP A 72 8.67 -5.03 24.05
C ASP A 72 7.57 -5.91 23.43
N THR A 73 7.57 -6.10 22.11
CA THR A 73 6.64 -7.01 21.45
C THR A 73 7.35 -8.17 20.79
N THR A 74 6.71 -9.33 20.84
CA THR A 74 7.29 -10.57 20.33
C THR A 74 7.31 -10.62 18.79
N TRP A 75 6.52 -9.78 18.12
CA TRP A 75 6.35 -9.79 16.67
C TRP A 75 7.57 -9.27 15.88
N PRO A 76 8.07 -8.04 16.08
CA PRO A 76 9.30 -7.57 15.42
C PRO A 76 10.51 -8.43 15.74
N SER A 77 10.61 -8.98 16.96
CA SER A 77 11.68 -9.90 17.37
C SER A 77 11.64 -11.22 16.60
N ALA A 78 10.45 -11.80 16.39
CA ALA A 78 10.32 -12.97 15.52
C ALA A 78 10.73 -12.67 14.08
N ASN A 79 10.37 -11.50 13.56
CA ASN A 79 10.77 -11.07 12.22
C ASN A 79 12.28 -10.83 12.11
N PHE A 80 12.91 -10.33 13.18
CA PHE A 80 14.36 -10.18 13.25
C PHE A 80 15.02 -11.56 13.23
N ASN A 81 14.45 -12.52 13.98
CA ASN A 81 14.89 -13.90 13.99
C ASN A 81 14.77 -14.58 12.62
N ALA A 82 13.73 -14.27 11.85
CA ALA A 82 13.61 -14.74 10.48
C ALA A 82 14.72 -14.18 9.58
N MET A 83 14.98 -12.87 9.66
CA MET A 83 16.00 -12.21 8.87
C MET A 83 17.40 -12.80 9.12
N ARG A 84 17.81 -13.02 10.38
CA ARG A 84 19.12 -13.63 10.71
C ARG A 84 19.28 -15.06 10.19
N HIS A 85 18.18 -15.78 9.98
CA HIS A 85 18.18 -17.12 9.38
C HIS A 85 17.99 -17.08 7.86
N GLY A 86 18.16 -15.92 7.22
CA GLY A 86 18.08 -15.78 5.77
C GLY A 86 16.65 -15.79 5.21
N VAL A 87 15.63 -15.65 6.06
CA VAL A 87 14.21 -15.66 5.68
C VAL A 87 13.68 -14.24 5.61
N LEU A 88 13.30 -13.79 4.41
CA LEU A 88 12.66 -12.48 4.24
C LEU A 88 11.20 -12.56 4.67
N VAL A 89 10.77 -11.63 5.53
CA VAL A 89 9.36 -11.46 5.91
C VAL A 89 8.76 -10.30 5.11
N SER A 90 7.70 -10.57 4.35
CA SER A 90 6.89 -9.53 3.71
C SER A 90 5.66 -9.26 4.54
N LEU A 91 5.40 -7.99 4.86
CA LEU A 91 4.30 -7.56 5.68
C LEU A 91 3.48 -6.48 5.00
N THR A 92 2.19 -6.43 5.33
CA THR A 92 1.28 -5.39 4.85
C THR A 92 1.57 -4.04 5.52
N ALA A 93 1.46 -2.93 4.78
CA ALA A 93 1.50 -1.58 5.32
C ALA A 93 0.25 -1.20 6.14
N GLY A 94 -0.88 -1.89 5.93
CA GLY A 94 -2.17 -1.60 6.54
C GLY A 94 -3.15 -0.81 5.64
N ASN A 95 -4.41 -0.71 6.07
CA ASN A 95 -5.52 -0.17 5.28
C ASN A 95 -6.19 1.07 5.95
N LYS A 96 -5.41 1.90 6.66
CA LYS A 96 -5.91 3.05 7.43
C LYS A 96 -5.60 4.41 6.79
N GLY A 97 -5.24 4.43 5.51
CA GLY A 97 -5.01 5.64 4.72
C GLY A 97 -6.28 6.47 4.44
N PRO A 98 -6.16 7.64 3.79
CA PRO A 98 -4.95 8.20 3.19
C PRO A 98 -4.10 9.07 4.14
N GLY A 99 -4.51 9.25 5.40
CA GLY A 99 -3.77 10.08 6.36
C GLY A 99 -2.34 9.57 6.60
N LEU A 100 -1.41 10.50 6.81
CA LEU A 100 -0.03 10.21 7.21
C LEU A 100 0.06 9.52 8.58
N TYR A 101 1.20 8.89 8.86
CA TYR A 101 1.49 8.22 10.14
C TYR A 101 0.54 7.06 10.46
N ARG A 102 0.14 6.31 9.43
CA ARG A 102 -0.78 5.17 9.54
C ARG A 102 -0.16 3.83 9.14
N VAL A 103 1.07 3.85 8.62
CA VAL A 103 1.80 2.64 8.22
C VAL A 103 2.12 1.77 9.44
N ALA A 104 1.89 0.47 9.29
CA ALA A 104 2.23 -0.57 10.25
C ALA A 104 3.44 -1.38 9.77
N ASN A 105 3.96 -2.27 10.63
CA ASN A 105 5.06 -3.18 10.30
C ASN A 105 6.28 -2.43 9.75
N THR A 106 6.78 -1.47 10.53
CA THR A 106 7.78 -0.50 10.08
C THR A 106 9.21 -0.90 10.42
N GLU A 107 9.43 -2.09 10.97
CA GLU A 107 10.75 -2.56 11.32
C GLU A 107 11.70 -2.60 10.08
N PRO A 108 12.99 -2.27 10.24
CA PRO A 108 13.91 -2.14 9.10
C PRO A 108 14.19 -3.47 8.37
N TRP A 109 14.09 -4.60 9.06
CA TRP A 109 14.42 -5.93 8.55
C TRP A 109 13.29 -6.65 7.79
N VAL A 110 12.08 -6.07 7.70
CA VAL A 110 10.97 -6.63 6.91
C VAL A 110 10.71 -5.82 5.67
N MET A 111 10.07 -6.41 4.66
CA MET A 111 9.59 -5.70 3.48
C MET A 111 8.12 -5.28 3.69
N THR A 112 7.90 -3.98 3.90
CA THR A 112 6.56 -3.41 4.14
C THR A 112 5.91 -2.99 2.83
N VAL A 113 4.74 -3.57 2.53
CA VAL A 113 4.13 -3.51 1.20
C VAL A 113 2.86 -2.66 1.21
N ALA A 114 2.88 -1.57 0.46
CA ALA A 114 1.73 -0.73 0.17
C ALA A 114 0.80 -1.38 -0.87
N ASN A 115 -0.41 -0.86 -1.00
CA ASN A 115 -1.36 -1.29 -2.01
C ASN A 115 -1.43 -0.29 -3.17
N SER A 116 -1.27 -0.79 -4.39
CA SER A 116 -1.50 -0.04 -5.62
C SER A 116 -2.72 -0.52 -6.42
N ALA A 117 -3.27 0.44 -7.15
CA ALA A 117 -4.29 0.31 -8.17
C ALA A 117 -3.69 0.46 -9.58
N GLY A 118 -4.51 0.15 -10.57
CA GLY A 118 -4.19 0.21 -11.99
C GLY A 118 -3.36 -0.96 -12.51
N SER A 119 -2.76 -0.82 -13.70
CA SER A 119 -2.08 -1.94 -14.39
C SER A 119 -3.00 -3.15 -14.62
N GLY A 120 -4.25 -2.89 -15.02
CA GLY A 120 -5.22 -3.95 -15.32
C GLY A 120 -6.01 -4.49 -14.12
N THR A 121 -5.94 -3.85 -12.95
CA THR A 121 -6.81 -4.18 -11.80
C THR A 121 -8.05 -3.29 -11.68
N ASP A 122 -8.10 -2.20 -12.44
CA ASP A 122 -9.17 -1.23 -12.34
C ASP A 122 -10.33 -1.64 -13.26
N TYR A 123 -11.55 -1.39 -12.76
CA TYR A 123 -12.79 -1.59 -13.50
C TYR A 123 -13.52 -0.27 -13.60
N GLU A 124 -14.19 -0.06 -14.72
CA GLU A 124 -15.06 1.09 -14.93
C GLU A 124 -16.44 0.62 -15.39
N THR A 125 -17.46 1.35 -14.96
CA THR A 125 -18.87 1.07 -15.23
C THR A 125 -19.45 2.20 -16.06
N TYR A 126 -20.14 1.87 -17.16
CA TYR A 126 -20.88 2.89 -17.91
C TYR A 126 -22.24 3.16 -17.28
N VAL A 127 -22.52 4.45 -17.08
CA VAL A 127 -23.84 4.96 -16.71
C VAL A 127 -24.39 5.74 -17.90
N ASN A 128 -25.51 5.28 -18.43
CA ASN A 128 -26.22 5.90 -19.56
C ASN A 128 -27.43 6.68 -19.03
N LEU A 129 -27.62 7.90 -19.51
CA LEU A 129 -28.70 8.80 -19.09
C LEU A 129 -29.73 8.99 -20.20
N GLY A 130 -30.97 9.30 -19.80
CA GLY A 130 -32.08 9.52 -20.73
C GLY A 130 -31.92 10.73 -21.65
N ASP A 131 -31.01 11.65 -21.36
CA ASP A 131 -30.64 12.76 -22.24
C ASP A 131 -29.60 12.37 -23.32
N GLY A 132 -29.28 11.07 -23.42
CA GLY A 132 -28.31 10.53 -24.38
C GLY A 132 -26.85 10.64 -23.93
N LYS A 133 -26.58 11.23 -22.76
CA LYS A 133 -25.22 11.29 -22.23
C LYS A 133 -24.82 9.96 -21.60
N ARG A 134 -23.53 9.66 -21.70
CA ARG A 134 -22.90 8.44 -21.18
C ARG A 134 -21.58 8.82 -20.54
N PHE A 135 -21.30 8.29 -19.35
CA PHE A 135 -20.05 8.54 -18.65
C PHE A 135 -19.58 7.28 -17.89
N LEU A 136 -18.29 7.26 -17.58
CA LEU A 136 -17.62 6.18 -16.86
C LEU A 136 -17.52 6.54 -15.39
N VAL A 137 -17.77 5.55 -14.54
CA VAL A 137 -17.53 5.64 -13.10
C VAL A 137 -16.61 4.51 -12.68
N ALA A 138 -15.64 4.82 -11.82
CA ALA A 138 -14.75 3.80 -11.27
C ALA A 138 -15.54 2.79 -10.44
N GLY A 139 -15.15 1.51 -10.51
CA GLY A 139 -15.75 0.45 -9.71
C GLY A 139 -16.17 -0.76 -10.53
N ALA A 140 -16.20 -1.91 -9.86
CA ALA A 140 -16.62 -3.18 -10.43
C ALA A 140 -18.11 -3.42 -10.16
N ASN A 141 -18.87 -3.63 -11.22
CA ASN A 141 -20.28 -3.95 -11.26
C ASN A 141 -20.50 -5.12 -12.24
N PRO A 142 -20.89 -6.30 -11.75
CA PRO A 142 -21.08 -7.48 -12.60
C PRO A 142 -22.43 -7.50 -13.35
N HIS A 143 -23.35 -6.57 -13.06
CA HIS A 143 -24.72 -6.61 -13.56
C HIS A 143 -24.98 -5.62 -14.69
N ASP A 144 -25.65 -6.10 -15.74
CA ASP A 144 -26.07 -5.30 -16.88
C ASP A 144 -27.60 -5.18 -16.88
N THR A 145 -28.10 -3.98 -17.15
CA THR A 145 -29.53 -3.69 -17.34
C THR A 145 -29.98 -3.78 -18.80
N GLY A 146 -29.10 -4.24 -19.70
CA GLY A 146 -29.41 -4.50 -21.11
C GLY A 146 -29.79 -3.23 -21.87
N LYS A 147 -29.22 -2.08 -21.48
CA LYS A 147 -29.56 -0.73 -21.97
C LYS A 147 -31.03 -0.33 -21.75
N THR A 148 -31.76 -1.06 -20.90
CA THR A 148 -33.14 -0.72 -20.56
C THR A 148 -33.14 0.50 -19.66
N MET A 149 -33.69 1.61 -20.16
CA MET A 149 -33.81 2.85 -19.39
C MET A 149 -34.87 2.69 -18.32
N MET A 150 -34.47 2.88 -17.06
CA MET A 150 -35.35 2.78 -15.91
C MET A 150 -35.44 4.14 -15.19
N PRO A 151 -36.56 4.48 -14.55
CA PRO A 151 -36.68 5.76 -13.84
C PRO A 151 -35.61 5.91 -12.76
N LEU A 152 -35.03 7.10 -12.67
CA LEU A 152 -34.12 7.51 -11.60
C LEU A 152 -34.94 8.30 -10.58
N ALA A 153 -34.75 8.01 -9.29
CA ALA A 153 -35.35 8.74 -8.18
C ALA A 153 -34.29 9.11 -7.16
N LEU A 154 -34.45 10.24 -6.49
CA LEU A 154 -33.72 10.51 -5.25
C LEU A 154 -34.32 9.67 -4.14
N GLY A 155 -33.52 9.26 -3.15
CA GLY A 155 -34.04 8.59 -1.95
C GLY A 155 -35.19 9.37 -1.27
N SER A 156 -35.20 10.70 -1.41
CA SER A 156 -36.23 11.60 -0.84
C SER A 156 -37.59 11.45 -1.54
N ASP A 157 -37.61 10.99 -2.79
CA ASP A 157 -38.83 10.86 -3.59
C ASP A 157 -39.56 9.54 -3.31
N VAL A 158 -38.87 8.60 -2.67
CA VAL A 158 -39.35 7.24 -2.39
C VAL A 158 -39.39 6.95 -0.90
N LYS A 159 -39.45 7.99 -0.05
CA LYS A 159 -39.45 7.84 1.40
C LYS A 159 -40.81 7.38 1.96
N LEU A 160 -40.77 6.69 3.09
CA LEU A 160 -41.97 6.35 3.86
C LEU A 160 -42.61 7.62 4.49
N PRO A 161 -43.95 7.67 4.60
CA PRO A 161 -44.64 8.74 5.32
C PRO A 161 -44.15 8.84 6.78
N GLY A 162 -43.94 10.07 7.27
CA GLY A 162 -43.50 10.32 8.65
C GLY A 162 -41.99 10.50 8.85
N TYR A 163 -41.18 10.22 7.83
CA TYR A 163 -39.76 10.55 7.84
C TYR A 163 -39.53 11.97 7.26
N ASN A 164 -39.23 12.93 8.14
CA ASN A 164 -38.93 14.33 7.78
C ASN A 164 -37.43 14.55 7.56
N GLU A 165 -37.09 15.58 6.78
CA GLU A 165 -35.70 15.95 6.38
C GLU A 165 -34.81 16.41 7.55
N THR A 166 -35.37 16.56 8.76
CA THR A 166 -34.72 17.16 9.94
C THR A 166 -34.02 16.15 10.84
N SER A 167 -33.24 15.22 10.27
CA SER A 167 -32.05 14.76 11.01
C SER A 167 -30.95 15.81 10.79
N ALA A 168 -30.14 16.10 11.81
CA ALA A 168 -29.21 17.25 11.87
C ALA A 168 -28.12 17.34 10.76
N ARG A 169 -28.22 16.56 9.67
CA ARG A 169 -27.25 16.48 8.56
C ARG A 169 -27.81 16.83 7.17
N GLY A 170 -29.11 17.14 7.02
CA GLY A 170 -29.64 17.80 5.81
C GLY A 170 -29.42 17.10 4.46
N PHE A 171 -29.36 15.76 4.42
CA PHE A 171 -29.13 14.99 3.17
C PHE A 171 -30.05 13.78 3.04
N THR A 172 -30.30 13.37 1.79
CA THR A 172 -31.13 12.21 1.39
C THR A 172 -30.47 10.89 1.82
N VAL A 173 -30.83 10.39 3.00
CA VAL A 173 -30.37 9.09 3.49
C VAL A 173 -31.30 8.00 2.93
N CYS A 174 -30.73 7.01 2.24
CA CYS A 174 -31.47 5.90 1.64
C CYS A 174 -31.61 4.72 2.60
N ARG A 175 -31.82 4.96 3.89
CA ARG A 175 -31.93 3.86 4.85
C ARG A 175 -33.13 2.97 4.51
N PRO A 176 -32.98 1.63 4.58
CA PRO A 176 -34.09 0.70 4.32
C PRO A 176 -35.37 1.04 5.05
N GLU A 177 -35.24 1.38 6.33
CA GLU A 177 -36.36 1.71 7.19
C GLU A 177 -37.02 3.05 6.83
N GLU A 178 -36.39 3.87 5.99
CA GLU A 178 -36.87 5.18 5.56
C GLU A 178 -37.49 5.14 4.14
N ILE A 179 -37.34 4.04 3.39
CA ILE A 179 -37.71 3.93 1.97
C ILE A 179 -38.98 3.09 1.79
N ASP A 180 -39.95 3.62 1.04
CA ASP A 180 -41.17 2.90 0.65
C ASP A 180 -40.85 1.95 -0.53
N PRO A 181 -40.91 0.62 -0.32
CA PRO A 181 -40.59 -0.35 -1.37
C PRO A 181 -41.47 -0.22 -2.61
N LYS A 182 -42.72 0.26 -2.46
CA LYS A 182 -43.65 0.45 -3.60
C LYS A 182 -43.23 1.62 -4.46
N LEU A 183 -42.75 2.70 -3.85
CA LEU A 183 -42.28 3.88 -4.58
C LEU A 183 -40.92 3.65 -5.24
N ALA A 184 -40.08 2.81 -4.63
CA ALA A 184 -38.76 2.43 -5.14
C ALA A 184 -38.81 1.36 -6.24
N GLN A 185 -39.93 0.64 -6.38
CA GLN A 185 -40.04 -0.51 -7.26
C GLN A 185 -39.68 -0.19 -8.72
N GLY A 186 -38.71 -0.93 -9.27
CA GLY A 186 -38.26 -0.77 -10.66
C GLY A 186 -37.49 0.51 -10.99
N LYS A 187 -37.07 1.28 -9.97
CA LYS A 187 -36.31 2.54 -10.15
C LYS A 187 -34.85 2.39 -9.73
N PHE A 188 -33.97 3.19 -10.32
CA PHE A 188 -32.65 3.45 -9.75
C PHE A 188 -32.76 4.49 -8.65
N ILE A 189 -32.17 4.23 -7.48
CA ILE A 189 -32.21 5.16 -6.36
C ILE A 189 -30.84 5.84 -6.21
N LEU A 190 -30.83 7.17 -6.30
CA LEU A 190 -29.64 8.01 -6.09
C LEU A 190 -29.56 8.46 -4.63
N CYS A 191 -28.45 8.11 -3.97
CA CYS A 191 -28.26 8.23 -2.53
C CYS A 191 -27.02 9.06 -2.21
N GLU A 192 -27.18 10.03 -1.30
CA GLU A 192 -26.14 11.01 -0.99
C GLU A 192 -25.18 10.59 0.12
N ALA A 193 -25.63 9.75 1.05
CA ALA A 193 -24.79 9.25 2.14
C ALA A 193 -24.35 7.81 1.88
N VAL A 194 -23.15 7.47 2.36
CA VAL A 194 -22.68 6.08 2.39
C VAL A 194 -23.55 5.29 3.34
N MET A 195 -24.22 4.30 2.78
CA MET A 195 -24.94 3.30 3.53
C MET A 195 -24.00 2.16 3.90
N THR A 196 -24.26 1.52 5.03
CA THR A 196 -23.64 0.27 5.40
C THR A 196 -24.03 -0.84 4.42
N VAL A 197 -23.22 -1.90 4.36
CA VAL A 197 -23.51 -3.11 3.57
C VAL A 197 -24.93 -3.64 3.88
N ARG A 198 -25.29 -3.65 5.16
CA ARG A 198 -26.59 -4.12 5.64
C ARG A 198 -27.73 -3.24 5.14
N GLU A 199 -27.57 -1.93 5.25
CA GLU A 199 -28.58 -0.98 4.80
C GLU A 199 -28.81 -1.10 3.27
N ILE A 200 -27.79 -1.32 2.44
CA ILE A 200 -28.05 -1.49 1.00
C ILE A 200 -28.75 -2.82 0.71
N PHE A 201 -28.56 -3.87 1.51
CA PHE A 201 -29.25 -5.14 1.27
C PHE A 201 -30.76 -5.07 1.46
N ASP A 202 -31.21 -4.30 2.44
CA ASP A 202 -32.62 -4.28 2.80
C ASP A 202 -33.45 -3.35 1.88
N LEU A 203 -32.82 -2.62 0.95
CA LEU A 203 -33.49 -1.82 -0.10
C LEU A 203 -34.06 -2.70 -1.24
N VAL A 204 -34.97 -3.62 -0.94
CA VAL A 204 -35.50 -4.57 -1.92
C VAL A 204 -36.48 -3.92 -2.91
N GLY A 205 -36.51 -4.40 -4.16
CA GLY A 205 -37.52 -4.03 -5.16
C GLY A 205 -37.09 -2.93 -6.16
N CYS A 206 -36.07 -2.14 -5.84
CA CYS A 206 -35.50 -1.18 -6.78
C CYS A 206 -34.61 -1.84 -7.85
N ALA A 207 -34.47 -1.19 -9.00
CA ALA A 207 -33.66 -1.66 -10.13
C ALA A 207 -32.15 -1.62 -9.87
N GLY A 208 -31.72 -0.76 -8.95
CA GLY A 208 -30.33 -0.62 -8.54
C GLY A 208 -30.13 0.63 -7.69
N VAL A 209 -28.91 0.82 -7.20
CA VAL A 209 -28.58 1.92 -6.29
C VAL A 209 -27.31 2.61 -6.77
N LEU A 210 -27.34 3.95 -6.82
CA LEU A 210 -26.16 4.77 -7.06
C LEU A 210 -25.86 5.57 -5.80
N VAL A 211 -24.70 5.35 -5.21
CA VAL A 211 -24.35 5.89 -3.89
C VAL A 211 -23.11 6.74 -3.98
N ARG A 212 -23.17 7.95 -3.45
CA ARG A 212 -21.98 8.80 -3.33
C ARG A 212 -20.99 8.20 -2.33
N SER A 213 -19.73 8.07 -2.73
CA SER A 213 -18.65 7.71 -1.83
C SER A 213 -18.40 8.80 -0.79
N ALA A 214 -18.10 8.41 0.46
CA ALA A 214 -17.67 9.36 1.50
C ALA A 214 -16.23 9.83 1.26
N LYS A 215 -15.44 9.05 0.53
CA LYS A 215 -14.06 9.35 0.19
C LYS A 215 -13.84 9.19 -1.32
N PRO A 216 -13.33 10.21 -2.01
CA PRO A 216 -12.97 10.09 -3.42
C PRO A 216 -12.06 8.87 -3.63
N ASP A 217 -12.39 8.04 -4.61
CA ASP A 217 -11.58 6.88 -5.04
C ASP A 217 -11.29 5.84 -3.94
N ASP A 218 -12.12 5.72 -2.90
CA ASP A 218 -11.97 4.66 -1.90
C ASP A 218 -12.36 3.30 -2.48
N MET A 219 -11.33 2.48 -2.67
CA MET A 219 -11.43 1.18 -3.34
C MET A 219 -12.15 0.14 -2.47
N PHE A 220 -12.20 0.35 -1.14
CA PHE A 220 -13.04 -0.48 -0.27
C PHE A 220 -14.52 -0.14 -0.41
N ASP A 221 -14.86 1.13 -0.66
CA ASP A 221 -16.24 1.49 -0.96
C ASP A 221 -16.64 0.89 -2.32
N GLN A 222 -15.75 0.91 -3.32
CA GLN A 222 -15.98 0.25 -4.61
C GLN A 222 -16.13 -1.27 -4.49
N GLU A 223 -15.26 -1.96 -3.75
CA GLU A 223 -15.39 -3.39 -3.45
C GLU A 223 -16.71 -3.68 -2.73
N ARG A 224 -17.10 -2.85 -1.76
CA ARG A 224 -18.39 -2.94 -1.07
C ARG A 224 -19.53 -2.84 -2.07
N GLY A 225 -19.47 -1.86 -2.99
CA GLY A 225 -20.41 -1.68 -4.10
C GLY A 225 -20.59 -2.97 -4.88
N ARG A 226 -19.48 -3.59 -5.31
CA ARG A 226 -19.48 -4.88 -6.00
C ARG A 226 -20.13 -5.97 -5.17
N TYR A 227 -19.71 -6.18 -3.91
CA TYR A 227 -20.29 -7.21 -3.04
C TYR A 227 -21.80 -7.03 -2.86
N MET A 228 -22.23 -5.77 -2.75
CA MET A 228 -23.65 -5.42 -2.64
C MET A 228 -24.41 -5.72 -3.92
N SER A 229 -23.82 -5.36 -5.07
CA SER A 229 -24.32 -5.66 -6.41
C SER A 229 -24.55 -7.17 -6.58
N GLN A 230 -23.53 -7.98 -6.27
CA GLN A 230 -23.54 -9.44 -6.37
C GLN A 230 -24.65 -10.11 -5.56
N ARG A 231 -24.82 -9.69 -4.29
CA ARG A 231 -25.80 -10.27 -3.36
C ARG A 231 -27.23 -9.88 -3.74
N ARG A 232 -27.45 -8.64 -4.19
CA ARG A 232 -28.77 -8.14 -4.63
C ARG A 232 -29.17 -8.62 -6.02
N LYS A 233 -28.21 -9.07 -6.84
CA LYS A 233 -28.42 -9.37 -8.26
C LYS A 233 -28.91 -8.14 -9.06
N ALA A 234 -28.46 -6.96 -8.67
CA ALA A 234 -28.84 -5.68 -9.26
C ALA A 234 -27.67 -4.69 -9.16
N PRO A 235 -27.49 -3.74 -10.09
CA PRO A 235 -26.39 -2.81 -10.04
C PRO A 235 -26.34 -2.00 -8.74
N VAL A 236 -25.16 -1.95 -8.15
CA VAL A 236 -24.82 -1.00 -7.08
C VAL A 236 -23.54 -0.29 -7.49
N VAL A 237 -23.65 1.02 -7.71
CA VAL A 237 -22.58 1.84 -8.27
C VAL A 237 -22.16 2.88 -7.25
N ILE A 238 -20.87 2.93 -6.94
CA ILE A 238 -20.32 3.94 -6.03
C ILE A 238 -19.75 5.09 -6.85
N LEU A 239 -20.31 6.27 -6.63
CA LEU A 239 -20.02 7.49 -7.37
C LEU A 239 -18.97 8.33 -6.64
N SER A 240 -18.09 9.00 -7.39
CA SER A 240 -17.31 10.09 -6.83
C SER A 240 -18.23 11.26 -6.44
N GLN A 241 -17.70 12.22 -5.66
CA GLN A 241 -18.44 13.47 -5.39
C GLN A 241 -18.85 14.17 -6.69
N GLN A 242 -17.96 14.20 -7.67
CA GLN A 242 -18.18 14.87 -8.95
C GLN A 242 -19.27 14.17 -9.77
N ASP A 243 -19.20 12.85 -9.89
CA ASP A 243 -20.18 12.05 -10.64
C ASP A 243 -21.57 12.13 -9.98
N PHE A 244 -21.61 12.14 -8.65
CA PHE A 244 -22.87 12.32 -7.92
C PHE A 244 -23.49 13.69 -8.19
N GLN A 245 -22.71 14.78 -8.12
CA GLN A 245 -23.23 16.13 -8.38
C GLN A 245 -23.70 16.27 -9.84
N TYR A 246 -22.99 15.63 -10.77
CA TYR A 246 -23.39 15.57 -12.17
C TYR A 246 -24.74 14.86 -12.35
N LEU A 247 -24.92 13.68 -11.74
CA LEU A 247 -26.20 12.95 -11.77
C LEU A 247 -27.33 13.68 -11.07
N LEU A 248 -27.05 14.35 -9.94
CA LEU A 248 -28.03 15.15 -9.22
C LEU A 248 -28.51 16.35 -10.06
N ALA A 249 -27.60 17.02 -10.76
CA ALA A 249 -27.95 18.10 -11.67
C ALA A 249 -28.79 17.61 -12.86
N TYR A 250 -28.42 16.46 -13.45
CA TYR A 250 -29.22 15.80 -14.48
C TYR A 250 -30.64 15.49 -14.00
N TYR A 251 -30.76 14.84 -12.83
CA TYR A 251 -32.05 14.49 -12.23
C TYR A 251 -32.94 15.72 -12.04
N ARG A 252 -32.40 16.78 -11.41
CA ARG A 252 -33.14 18.02 -11.13
C ARG A 252 -33.60 18.73 -12.39
N ASN A 253 -32.77 18.75 -13.42
CA ASN A 253 -33.13 19.36 -14.71
C ASN A 253 -34.32 18.62 -15.34
N ALA A 254 -34.22 17.29 -15.47
CA ALA A 254 -35.29 16.48 -16.04
C ALA A 254 -36.62 16.62 -15.29
N THR A 255 -36.61 16.64 -13.96
CA THR A 255 -37.84 16.73 -13.14
C THR A 255 -38.42 18.14 -13.08
N SER A 256 -37.59 19.19 -13.08
CA SER A 256 -38.05 20.59 -13.17
C SER A 256 -38.81 20.89 -14.47
N ALA A 257 -38.50 20.17 -15.54
CA ALA A 257 -39.20 20.23 -16.83
C ALA A 257 -40.49 19.37 -16.87
N GLY A 258 -40.89 18.75 -15.75
CA GLY A 258 -42.03 17.82 -15.69
C GLY A 258 -41.75 16.44 -16.33
N GLY A 259 -40.49 16.16 -16.67
CA GLY A 259 -40.06 14.89 -17.24
C GLY A 259 -39.67 13.85 -16.19
N VAL A 260 -39.32 12.64 -16.66
CA VAL A 260 -38.78 11.56 -15.83
C VAL A 260 -37.31 11.37 -16.15
N ALA A 261 -36.44 11.60 -15.17
CA ALA A 261 -35.03 11.22 -15.26
C ALA A 261 -34.92 9.70 -15.39
N THR A 262 -34.08 9.20 -16.30
CA THR A 262 -33.89 7.77 -16.49
C THR A 262 -32.41 7.43 -16.61
N ALA A 263 -32.04 6.23 -16.20
CA ALA A 263 -30.69 5.69 -16.35
C ALA A 263 -30.71 4.23 -16.79
N SER A 264 -29.62 3.77 -17.38
CA SER A 264 -29.27 2.34 -17.47
C SER A 264 -27.80 2.16 -17.10
N ILE A 265 -27.48 1.00 -16.54
CA ILE A 265 -26.14 0.66 -16.05
C ILE A 265 -25.67 -0.60 -16.78
N GLU A 266 -24.45 -0.54 -17.30
CA GLU A 266 -23.81 -1.65 -17.99
C GLU A 266 -22.96 -2.48 -17.02
N LYS A 267 -22.63 -3.71 -17.41
CA LYS A 267 -21.58 -4.48 -16.74
C LYS A 267 -20.23 -3.77 -16.93
N SER A 268 -19.40 -3.78 -15.89
CA SER A 268 -18.09 -3.13 -15.95
C SER A 268 -17.15 -3.78 -16.94
N VAL A 269 -16.24 -2.96 -17.45
CA VAL A 269 -15.13 -3.35 -18.31
C VAL A 269 -13.81 -3.10 -17.58
N ASP A 270 -12.77 -3.80 -18.01
CA ASP A 270 -11.41 -3.56 -17.54
C ASP A 270 -10.95 -2.16 -17.99
N ALA A 271 -10.17 -1.48 -17.15
CA ALA A 271 -9.52 -0.21 -17.47
C ALA A 271 -8.00 -0.42 -17.60
N PRO A 272 -7.51 -1.01 -18.71
CA PRO A 272 -6.13 -1.46 -18.84
C PRO A 272 -5.11 -0.32 -18.89
N ASP A 273 -5.53 0.87 -19.32
CA ASP A 273 -4.64 2.03 -19.49
C ASP A 273 -4.40 2.81 -18.19
N SER A 274 -4.98 2.39 -17.07
CA SER A 274 -4.80 3.09 -15.80
C SER A 274 -3.38 2.90 -15.26
N LYS A 275 -2.69 4.02 -15.05
CA LYS A 275 -1.32 4.03 -14.54
C LYS A 275 -1.28 3.57 -13.07
N PRO A 276 -0.20 2.88 -12.65
CA PRO A 276 0.06 2.58 -11.25
C PRO A 276 -0.10 3.81 -10.34
N ARG A 277 -0.99 3.71 -9.36
CA ARG A 277 -1.19 4.73 -8.33
C ARG A 277 -1.45 4.09 -6.98
N ALA A 278 -1.13 4.79 -5.90
CA ALA A 278 -1.39 4.28 -4.57
C ALA A 278 -2.91 4.21 -4.32
N ALA A 279 -3.40 3.07 -3.83
CA ALA A 279 -4.80 2.89 -3.47
C ALA A 279 -5.13 3.76 -2.24
N THR A 280 -6.16 4.61 -2.27
CA THR A 280 -6.45 5.63 -1.25
C THR A 280 -6.39 5.11 0.19
N SER A 281 -6.94 3.92 0.43
CA SER A 281 -7.02 3.27 1.74
C SER A 281 -5.70 2.68 2.25
N SER A 282 -4.70 2.47 1.39
CA SER A 282 -3.38 2.00 1.81
C SER A 282 -2.79 2.96 2.84
N SER A 283 -2.33 2.43 3.97
CA SER A 283 -1.71 3.22 5.02
C SER A 283 -0.47 3.96 4.53
N ARG A 284 -0.22 5.15 5.09
CA ARG A 284 0.88 6.03 4.70
C ARG A 284 1.94 6.16 5.78
N GLY A 285 3.18 6.32 5.34
CA GLY A 285 4.25 6.84 6.17
C GLY A 285 4.00 8.28 6.61
N PRO A 286 4.98 8.89 7.27
CA PRO A 286 6.17 8.24 7.83
C PRO A 286 5.84 7.22 8.92
N SER A 287 6.80 6.38 9.28
CA SER A 287 6.66 5.52 10.46
C SER A 287 6.58 6.40 11.72
N LYS A 288 5.66 6.06 12.64
CA LYS A 288 5.64 6.67 13.98
C LYS A 288 6.78 6.18 14.87
N VAL A 289 7.45 5.11 14.44
CA VAL A 289 8.48 4.47 15.23
C VAL A 289 9.88 4.93 14.85
N ASP A 290 10.15 4.90 13.56
CA ASP A 290 11.44 5.27 13.00
C ASP A 290 11.21 6.17 11.79
N ILE A 291 11.27 7.47 12.04
CA ILE A 291 11.02 8.48 11.01
C ILE A 291 12.21 8.64 10.03
N ASN A 292 13.37 8.06 10.35
CA ASN A 292 14.60 8.11 9.54
C ASN A 292 14.64 7.02 8.46
N ILE A 293 13.72 6.06 8.50
CA ILE A 293 13.56 5.03 7.47
C ILE A 293 12.22 5.22 6.76
N LEU A 294 12.27 5.39 5.44
CA LEU A 294 11.08 5.53 4.61
C LEU A 294 10.23 4.26 4.70
N LYS A 295 8.93 4.44 4.98
CA LYS A 295 7.92 3.39 4.94
C LYS A 295 6.65 3.90 4.25
N PRO A 296 5.91 3.06 3.50
CA PRO A 296 6.23 1.66 3.18
C PRO A 296 7.47 1.53 2.28
N ASP A 297 8.01 0.32 2.11
CA ASP A 297 9.23 0.11 1.31
C ASP A 297 8.92 0.08 -0.19
N ILE A 298 7.79 -0.54 -0.54
CA ILE A 298 7.41 -0.86 -1.91
C ILE A 298 5.88 -0.91 -2.03
N SER A 299 5.36 -0.84 -3.24
CA SER A 299 3.95 -1.04 -3.54
C SER A 299 3.75 -2.23 -4.49
N ALA A 300 2.63 -2.94 -4.34
CA ALA A 300 2.25 -4.02 -5.23
C ALA A 300 0.74 -4.01 -5.49
N PRO A 301 0.27 -4.63 -6.61
CA PRO A 301 -1.15 -4.72 -6.91
C PRO A 301 -1.91 -5.43 -5.79
N GLY A 302 -2.91 -4.75 -5.25
CA GLY A 302 -3.77 -5.31 -4.19
C GLY A 302 -5.20 -4.79 -4.31
N VAL A 303 -5.59 -4.28 -5.46
CA VAL A 303 -6.96 -3.85 -5.76
C VAL A 303 -7.61 -4.90 -6.64
N ASN A 304 -8.87 -5.24 -6.35
CA ASN A 304 -9.66 -6.16 -7.16
C ASN A 304 -8.91 -7.45 -7.55
N VAL A 305 -8.11 -7.99 -6.63
CA VAL A 305 -7.31 -9.18 -6.86
C VAL A 305 -8.22 -10.40 -6.79
N ILE A 306 -8.29 -11.16 -7.89
CA ILE A 306 -9.02 -12.42 -7.93
C ILE A 306 -8.14 -13.55 -7.41
N ALA A 307 -8.57 -14.19 -6.33
CA ALA A 307 -7.87 -15.30 -5.69
C ALA A 307 -8.84 -16.37 -5.20
N ALA A 308 -8.30 -17.54 -4.83
CA ALA A 308 -9.11 -18.65 -4.32
C ALA A 308 -9.75 -18.29 -2.97
N MET A 309 -10.98 -18.73 -2.77
CA MET A 309 -11.73 -18.59 -1.51
C MET A 309 -12.32 -19.95 -1.12
N SER A 310 -12.50 -20.20 0.19
CA SER A 310 -13.13 -21.45 0.61
C SER A 310 -14.57 -21.51 0.09
N GLY A 311 -14.93 -22.64 -0.50
CA GLY A 311 -16.29 -22.92 -0.97
C GLY A 311 -17.36 -22.82 0.13
N ASP A 312 -16.94 -22.96 1.39
CA ASP A 312 -17.83 -22.80 2.56
C ASP A 312 -18.37 -21.36 2.70
N PHE A 313 -17.67 -20.38 2.11
CA PHE A 313 -18.07 -18.96 2.15
C PHE A 313 -18.66 -18.46 0.82
N GLY A 314 -18.81 -19.32 -0.19
CA GLY A 314 -19.38 -18.96 -1.48
C GLY A 314 -18.60 -19.49 -2.69
N PRO A 315 -18.44 -18.71 -3.77
CA PRO A 315 -17.69 -19.13 -4.94
C PRO A 315 -16.24 -19.49 -4.61
N ALA A 316 -15.67 -20.43 -5.35
CA ALA A 316 -14.27 -20.88 -5.16
C ALA A 316 -13.22 -19.79 -5.44
N TYR A 317 -13.63 -18.67 -6.05
CA TYR A 317 -12.82 -17.49 -6.31
C TYR A 317 -13.60 -16.23 -5.99
N ASP A 318 -12.92 -15.27 -5.39
CA ASP A 318 -13.49 -13.94 -5.13
C ASP A 318 -12.45 -12.87 -5.43
N MET A 319 -12.93 -11.63 -5.54
CA MET A 319 -12.16 -10.45 -5.87
C MET A 319 -12.01 -9.59 -4.62
N GLN A 320 -10.81 -9.33 -4.13
CA GLN A 320 -10.64 -8.55 -2.88
C GLN A 320 -9.63 -7.42 -3.04
N THR A 321 -9.79 -6.39 -2.22
CA THR A 321 -8.90 -5.22 -2.17
C THR A 321 -8.25 -5.10 -0.80
N GLY A 322 -6.98 -4.73 -0.78
CA GLY A 322 -6.24 -4.37 0.41
C GLY A 322 -4.76 -4.61 0.27
N THR A 323 -4.01 -4.03 1.20
CA THR A 323 -2.59 -4.36 1.40
C THR A 323 -2.36 -5.83 1.76
N SER A 324 -3.40 -6.52 2.24
CA SER A 324 -3.40 -7.98 2.43
C SER A 324 -3.28 -8.77 1.12
N MET A 325 -3.65 -8.17 -0.02
CA MET A 325 -3.52 -8.77 -1.35
C MET A 325 -2.22 -8.34 -2.03
N SER A 326 -1.69 -7.16 -1.71
CA SER A 326 -0.40 -6.71 -2.25
C SER A 326 0.80 -7.41 -1.58
N CYS A 327 0.72 -7.68 -0.27
CA CYS A 327 1.74 -8.42 0.47
C CYS A 327 2.13 -9.77 -0.17
N PRO A 328 1.21 -10.70 -0.51
CA PRO A 328 1.56 -11.97 -1.15
C PRO A 328 2.06 -11.81 -2.58
N HIS A 329 1.72 -10.73 -3.30
CA HIS A 329 2.36 -10.42 -4.59
C HIS A 329 3.86 -10.12 -4.39
N ALA A 330 4.21 -9.29 -3.41
CA ALA A 330 5.60 -8.98 -3.11
C ALA A 330 6.38 -10.21 -2.60
N SER A 331 5.77 -11.04 -1.73
CA SER A 331 6.36 -12.32 -1.31
C SER A 331 6.58 -13.26 -2.50
N GLY A 332 5.66 -13.27 -3.44
CA GLY A 332 5.77 -14.01 -4.68
C GLY A 332 6.96 -13.55 -5.55
N VAL A 333 7.18 -12.24 -5.65
CA VAL A 333 8.37 -11.69 -6.33
C VAL A 333 9.65 -12.06 -5.59
N ALA A 334 9.67 -11.97 -4.26
CA ALA A 334 10.82 -12.37 -3.47
C ALA A 334 11.16 -13.87 -3.65
N ALA A 335 10.16 -14.74 -3.66
CA ALA A 335 10.33 -16.17 -3.95
C ALA A 335 10.80 -16.41 -5.39
N TYR A 336 10.32 -15.61 -6.35
CA TYR A 336 10.78 -15.67 -7.73
C TYR A 336 12.26 -15.31 -7.84
N ILE A 337 12.71 -14.23 -7.19
CA ILE A 337 14.13 -13.84 -7.12
C ILE A 337 14.96 -14.96 -6.50
N LYS A 338 14.55 -15.49 -5.35
CA LYS A 338 15.26 -16.61 -4.68
C LYS A 338 15.36 -17.87 -5.55
N SER A 339 14.45 -18.09 -6.51
CA SER A 339 14.57 -19.23 -7.42
C SER A 339 15.72 -19.11 -8.43
N PHE A 340 16.21 -17.90 -8.68
CA PHE A 340 17.39 -17.62 -9.51
C PHE A 340 18.64 -17.33 -8.66
N HIS A 341 18.43 -16.78 -7.46
CA HIS A 341 19.47 -16.37 -6.52
C HIS A 341 19.24 -16.99 -5.13
N PRO A 342 19.41 -18.32 -4.99
CA PRO A 342 19.04 -19.04 -3.76
C PRO A 342 19.88 -18.66 -2.53
N ASP A 343 21.07 -18.10 -2.75
CA ASP A 343 22.03 -17.66 -1.75
C ASP A 343 21.86 -16.20 -1.32
N TRP A 344 20.96 -15.45 -1.96
CA TRP A 344 20.75 -14.04 -1.62
C TRP A 344 20.12 -13.87 -0.24
N SER A 345 20.71 -12.94 0.52
CA SER A 345 20.19 -12.52 1.82
C SER A 345 18.82 -11.82 1.68
N PRO A 346 18.03 -11.74 2.77
CA PRO A 346 16.82 -10.92 2.80
C PRO A 346 17.06 -9.47 2.36
N ALA A 347 18.20 -8.89 2.74
CA ALA A 347 18.59 -7.53 2.36
C ALA A 347 18.85 -7.39 0.86
N PHE A 348 19.55 -8.36 0.24
CA PHE A 348 19.77 -8.39 -1.22
C PHE A 348 18.44 -8.42 -1.97
N VAL A 349 17.55 -9.35 -1.60
CA VAL A 349 16.23 -9.50 -2.25
C VAL A 349 15.41 -8.22 -2.09
N LYS A 350 15.35 -7.66 -0.87
CA LYS A 350 14.63 -6.41 -0.59
C LYS A 350 15.22 -5.23 -1.39
N SER A 351 16.53 -5.10 -1.44
CA SER A 351 17.21 -4.07 -2.22
C SER A 351 16.91 -4.20 -3.72
N ALA A 352 16.97 -5.41 -4.28
CA ALA A 352 16.68 -5.65 -5.69
C ALA A 352 15.24 -5.25 -6.03
N VAL A 353 14.27 -5.61 -5.18
CA VAL A 353 12.86 -5.24 -5.34
C VAL A 353 12.66 -3.72 -5.27
N MET A 354 13.28 -3.05 -4.31
CA MET A 354 13.13 -1.60 -4.13
C MET A 354 13.80 -0.81 -5.26
N THR A 355 15.06 -1.12 -5.59
CA THR A 355 15.86 -0.30 -6.51
C THR A 355 15.45 -0.42 -7.98
N THR A 356 14.74 -1.49 -8.33
CA THR A 356 14.23 -1.74 -9.69
C THR A 356 12.74 -1.41 -9.85
N ALA A 357 12.10 -0.93 -8.77
CA ALA A 357 10.70 -0.58 -8.75
C ALA A 357 10.36 0.47 -9.82
N THR A 358 9.17 0.32 -10.42
CA THR A 358 8.66 1.31 -11.37
C THR A 358 8.10 2.51 -10.61
N PRO A 359 8.58 3.74 -10.86
CA PRO A 359 8.05 4.94 -10.22
C PRO A 359 6.54 5.08 -10.46
N MET A 360 5.81 5.52 -9.43
CA MET A 360 4.35 5.66 -9.48
C MET A 360 3.93 7.11 -9.59
N VAL A 361 2.78 7.35 -10.22
CA VAL A 361 2.22 8.70 -10.35
C VAL A 361 1.57 9.08 -9.01
N PRO A 362 1.90 10.24 -8.42
CA PRO A 362 1.17 10.76 -7.28
C PRO A 362 -0.30 10.99 -7.66
N SER A 363 -1.25 10.60 -6.81
CA SER A 363 -2.64 10.98 -7.04
C SER A 363 -2.77 12.50 -7.01
N ALA A 364 -3.56 13.09 -7.91
CA ALA A 364 -3.84 14.54 -7.93
C ALA A 364 -4.43 15.04 -6.59
N SER A 365 -5.10 14.15 -5.85
CA SER A 365 -5.70 14.39 -4.53
C SER A 365 -4.78 14.06 -3.35
N ASN A 366 -3.60 13.48 -3.55
CA ASN A 366 -2.74 12.98 -2.46
C ASN A 366 -1.23 12.99 -2.81
N LYS A 367 -0.61 14.17 -2.73
CA LYS A 367 0.82 14.42 -2.98
C LYS A 367 1.74 13.95 -1.83
N VAL A 368 1.55 12.72 -1.35
CA VAL A 368 2.41 12.14 -0.30
C VAL A 368 3.51 11.24 -0.88
N TYR A 369 3.59 11.15 -2.22
CA TYR A 369 4.65 10.51 -3.00
C TYR A 369 5.12 9.16 -2.41
N GLU A 370 6.40 9.05 -2.07
CA GLU A 370 7.04 7.87 -1.49
C GLU A 370 6.42 7.43 -0.15
N LEU A 371 5.80 8.31 0.63
CA LEU A 371 5.09 7.90 1.87
C LEU A 371 3.84 7.08 1.56
N ALA A 372 3.38 7.07 0.31
CA ALA A 372 2.28 6.22 -0.13
C ALA A 372 2.73 4.89 -0.74
N TYR A 373 3.81 4.86 -1.50
CA TYR A 373 4.17 3.72 -2.33
C TYR A 373 5.63 3.26 -2.19
N GLY A 374 6.42 3.87 -1.30
CA GLY A 374 7.83 3.56 -1.12
C GLY A 374 8.64 3.83 -2.39
N ALA A 375 9.46 2.86 -2.81
CA ALA A 375 10.27 2.97 -4.01
C ALA A 375 9.44 2.98 -5.32
N GLY A 376 8.20 2.50 -5.29
CA GLY A 376 7.31 2.42 -6.45
C GLY A 376 6.58 1.08 -6.54
N GLN A 377 6.05 0.75 -7.72
CA GLN A 377 5.40 -0.54 -7.96
C GLN A 377 6.45 -1.62 -8.28
N ILE A 378 6.30 -2.81 -7.69
CA ILE A 378 7.18 -3.96 -7.94
C ILE A 378 7.37 -4.23 -9.45
N ASN A 379 8.62 -4.49 -9.85
CA ASN A 379 9.01 -4.91 -11.19
C ASN A 379 9.74 -6.27 -11.10
N PRO A 380 9.02 -7.40 -11.25
CA PRO A 380 9.60 -8.72 -11.02
C PRO A 380 10.77 -9.05 -11.95
N LEU A 381 10.73 -8.59 -13.21
CA LEU A 381 11.77 -8.88 -14.20
C LEU A 381 13.02 -8.03 -13.97
N GLY A 382 12.86 -6.75 -13.63
CA GLY A 382 13.97 -5.88 -13.27
C GLY A 382 14.73 -6.39 -12.04
N ALA A 383 13.99 -6.87 -11.03
CA ALA A 383 14.58 -7.33 -9.77
C ALA A 383 15.41 -8.62 -9.87
N LEU A 384 15.38 -9.34 -11.00
CA LEU A 384 16.24 -10.50 -11.23
C LEU A 384 17.70 -10.13 -11.51
N ASP A 385 17.94 -8.97 -12.11
CA ASP A 385 19.28 -8.48 -12.45
C ASP A 385 19.34 -6.98 -12.11
N PRO A 386 19.37 -6.63 -10.81
CA PRO A 386 19.30 -5.24 -10.36
C PRO A 386 20.60 -4.47 -10.63
N GLY A 387 21.69 -5.14 -11.01
CA GLY A 387 23.01 -4.55 -11.14
C GLY A 387 23.71 -4.35 -9.79
N LEU A 388 23.18 -3.49 -8.93
CA LEU A 388 23.72 -3.23 -7.59
C LEU A 388 22.67 -3.45 -6.50
N VAL A 389 23.13 -3.83 -5.31
CA VAL A 389 22.30 -3.96 -4.11
C VAL A 389 22.91 -3.27 -2.90
N TYR A 390 22.06 -2.77 -2.01
CA TYR A 390 22.41 -2.33 -0.67
C TYR A 390 22.36 -3.54 0.27
N ASP A 391 23.52 -3.96 0.74
CA ASP A 391 23.66 -5.08 1.68
C ASP A 391 23.49 -4.62 3.13
N LEU A 392 22.86 -5.47 3.94
CA LEU A 392 22.67 -5.27 5.37
C LEU A 392 22.80 -6.62 6.10
N GLN A 393 23.61 -6.61 7.16
CA GLN A 393 23.81 -7.75 8.04
C GLN A 393 23.13 -7.53 9.39
N GLU A 394 22.99 -8.60 10.17
CA GLU A 394 22.39 -8.56 11.50
C GLU A 394 23.02 -7.48 12.39
N ILE A 395 24.36 -7.37 12.36
CA ILE A 395 25.10 -6.38 13.15
C ILE A 395 24.79 -4.93 12.74
N ASP A 396 24.42 -4.67 11.49
CA ASP A 396 24.12 -3.31 11.03
C ASP A 396 22.82 -2.80 11.63
N TYR A 397 21.81 -3.67 11.73
CA TYR A 397 20.57 -3.35 12.45
C TYR A 397 20.82 -3.13 13.94
N VAL A 398 21.68 -3.94 14.56
CA VAL A 398 22.03 -3.78 15.98
C VAL A 398 22.78 -2.48 16.23
N LYS A 399 23.77 -2.12 15.41
CA LYS A 399 24.46 -0.82 15.48
C LYS A 399 23.49 0.34 15.30
N TYR A 400 22.53 0.21 14.39
CA TYR A 400 21.51 1.24 14.18
C TYR A 400 20.62 1.42 15.41
N LEU A 401 20.12 0.33 15.99
CA LEU A 401 19.30 0.36 17.20
C LEU A 401 20.08 0.83 18.43
N CYS A 402 21.37 0.49 18.55
CA CYS A 402 22.24 0.94 19.64
C CYS A 402 22.43 2.46 19.71
N GLN A 403 22.12 3.17 18.64
CA GLN A 403 22.14 4.63 18.69
C GLN A 403 20.93 5.17 19.49
N TRP A 404 19.83 4.41 19.59
CA TRP A 404 18.59 4.84 20.22
C TRP A 404 18.72 4.76 21.75
N SER A 405 18.31 5.81 22.45
CA SER A 405 18.43 5.94 23.91
C SER A 405 17.75 4.80 24.70
N ASN A 406 16.69 4.21 24.15
CA ASN A 406 15.92 3.14 24.77
C ASN A 406 16.44 1.72 24.46
N PHE A 407 17.51 1.57 23.67
CA PHE A 407 18.13 0.29 23.34
C PHE A 407 19.43 0.09 24.12
N ASN A 408 19.31 -0.54 25.29
CA ASN A 408 20.44 -0.93 26.12
C ASN A 408 20.87 -2.40 25.87
N GLN A 409 21.87 -2.87 26.62
CA GLN A 409 22.38 -4.24 26.45
C GLN A 409 21.33 -5.34 26.62
N SER A 410 20.41 -5.19 27.57
CA SER A 410 19.35 -6.17 27.79
C SER A 410 18.38 -6.22 26.62
N ALA A 411 18.07 -5.07 26.02
CA ALA A 411 17.21 -4.96 24.84
C ALA A 411 17.85 -5.62 23.61
N ILE A 412 19.13 -5.34 23.34
CA ILE A 412 19.87 -5.96 22.24
C ILE A 412 20.02 -7.46 22.44
N LEU A 413 20.30 -7.90 23.66
CA LEU A 413 20.37 -9.33 23.98
C LEU A 413 19.01 -10.02 23.79
N ALA A 414 17.91 -9.38 24.17
CA ALA A 414 16.57 -9.93 23.97
C ALA A 414 16.21 -10.07 22.48
N LEU A 415 16.66 -9.13 21.64
CA LEU A 415 16.40 -9.12 20.20
C LEU A 415 17.29 -10.11 19.43
N SER A 416 18.61 -10.03 19.65
CA SER A 416 19.60 -10.78 18.86
C SER A 416 19.95 -12.15 19.47
N GLY A 417 19.83 -12.30 20.79
CA GLY A 417 20.39 -13.44 21.52
C GLY A 417 21.93 -13.46 21.56
N VAL A 418 22.60 -12.41 21.07
CA VAL A 418 24.07 -12.31 21.02
C VAL A 418 24.57 -11.51 22.20
N ARG A 419 25.41 -12.13 23.04
CA ARG A 419 25.95 -11.50 24.26
C ARG A 419 27.06 -10.49 23.98
N ASP A 420 27.83 -10.73 22.93
CA ASP A 420 29.04 -9.94 22.62
C ASP A 420 28.73 -8.59 21.96
N TRP A 421 27.47 -8.35 21.58
CA TRP A 421 27.05 -7.10 20.97
C TRP A 421 26.65 -6.09 22.03
N GLU A 422 27.67 -5.49 22.63
CA GLU A 422 27.51 -4.37 23.55
C GLU A 422 27.53 -3.03 22.84
N CYS A 423 26.42 -2.27 22.92
CA CYS A 423 26.31 -0.95 22.26
C CYS A 423 27.47 -0.01 22.58
N SER A 424 27.97 -0.03 23.81
CA SER A 424 29.13 0.76 24.25
C SER A 424 30.47 0.36 23.61
N LYS A 425 30.56 -0.85 23.04
CA LYS A 425 31.75 -1.39 22.39
C LYS A 425 31.66 -1.38 20.87
N LEU A 426 30.46 -1.12 20.31
CA LEU A 426 30.25 -1.13 18.87
C LEU A 426 30.66 0.22 18.25
N PRO A 427 31.34 0.21 17.08
CA PRO A 427 31.59 1.43 16.34
C PRO A 427 30.26 1.91 15.74
N LEU A 428 29.72 2.99 16.30
CA LEU A 428 28.48 3.61 15.83
C LEU A 428 28.83 4.73 14.83
N GLU A 429 28.13 4.74 13.69
CA GLU A 429 28.24 5.84 12.73
C GLU A 429 27.52 7.08 13.27
N LYS A 430 28.00 8.27 12.86
CA LYS A 430 27.29 9.52 13.15
C LYS A 430 26.14 9.67 12.16
N GLY A 431 24.98 10.04 12.69
CA GLY A 431 23.76 10.18 11.90
C GLY A 431 23.01 8.85 11.86
N TRP A 432 21.70 8.94 12.09
CA TRP A 432 20.76 7.82 12.17
C TRP A 432 20.60 7.16 10.80
N THR A 433 21.64 6.44 10.35
CA THR A 433 21.68 5.87 9.00
C THR A 433 21.94 4.38 9.03
N LEU A 434 21.23 3.71 8.14
CA LEU A 434 21.38 2.30 7.80
C LEU A 434 21.74 2.26 6.31
N ASN A 435 22.45 1.23 5.83
CA ASN A 435 22.72 1.04 4.41
C ASN A 435 21.45 0.63 3.63
N TYR A 436 20.43 1.49 3.66
CA TYR A 436 19.08 1.22 3.22
C TYR A 436 18.84 1.81 1.81
N PRO A 437 18.01 1.18 0.95
CA PRO A 437 17.75 1.62 -0.44
C PRO A 437 16.90 2.90 -0.59
N SER A 438 16.84 3.75 0.43
CA SER A 438 16.10 5.01 0.41
C SER A 438 16.67 6.01 1.42
N PHE A 439 16.27 7.28 1.27
CA PHE A 439 16.68 8.37 2.15
C PHE A 439 15.45 9.10 2.68
N SER A 440 15.34 9.20 4.00
CA SER A 440 14.25 9.90 4.70
C SER A 440 14.83 11.05 5.51
N ILE A 441 14.30 12.25 5.35
CA ILE A 441 14.79 13.47 6.00
C ILE A 441 13.64 14.15 6.76
N PRO A 442 13.51 13.90 8.07
CA PRO A 442 12.57 14.60 8.93
C PRO A 442 13.12 15.98 9.32
N GLY A 443 12.76 17.01 8.57
CA GLY A 443 13.26 18.37 8.82
C GLY A 443 12.38 19.19 9.75
N VAL A 444 13.02 20.11 10.48
CA VAL A 444 12.32 21.13 11.27
C VAL A 444 11.76 22.17 10.30
N PRO A 445 10.47 22.52 10.37
CA PRO A 445 9.86 23.46 9.44
C PRO A 445 10.51 24.83 9.52
N ASP A 446 10.64 25.47 8.36
CA ASP A 446 11.22 26.80 8.14
C ASP A 446 12.68 26.95 8.59
N GLN A 447 13.39 25.84 8.81
CA GLN A 447 14.83 25.82 9.10
C GLN A 447 15.61 25.13 7.98
N PRO A 448 16.76 25.70 7.55
CA PRO A 448 17.66 25.00 6.66
C PRO A 448 18.18 23.72 7.31
N PHE A 449 18.26 22.64 6.55
CA PHE A 449 18.85 21.38 7.00
C PHE A 449 20.00 20.95 6.10
N VAL A 450 20.91 20.17 6.67
CA VAL A 450 21.96 19.43 5.97
C VAL A 450 21.96 18.00 6.50
N SER A 451 21.69 17.04 5.64
CA SER A 451 21.70 15.62 5.97
C SER A 451 22.76 14.90 5.15
N VAL A 452 23.63 14.15 5.82
CA VAL A 452 24.71 13.39 5.20
C VAL A 452 24.44 11.90 5.43
N PHE A 453 24.49 11.12 4.37
CA PHE A 453 24.31 9.67 4.42
C PHE A 453 25.50 8.97 3.78
N HIS A 454 25.96 7.90 4.44
CA HIS A 454 26.96 6.99 3.89
C HIS A 454 26.27 5.72 3.42
N ARG A 455 26.61 5.26 2.21
CA ARG A 455 26.03 4.08 1.59
C ARG A 455 27.10 3.25 0.92
N THR A 456 26.87 1.95 0.90
CA THR A 456 27.73 0.96 0.27
C THR A 456 26.90 0.11 -0.68
N LEU A 457 27.33 0.07 -1.94
CA LEU A 457 26.71 -0.74 -2.98
C LEU A 457 27.57 -1.97 -3.24
N THR A 458 26.93 -3.12 -3.36
CA THR A 458 27.56 -4.39 -3.75
C THR A 458 27.18 -4.70 -5.19
N ASN A 459 28.16 -5.00 -6.04
CA ASN A 459 27.90 -5.39 -7.42
C ASN A 459 27.42 -6.84 -7.53
N VAL A 460 26.25 -7.04 -8.13
CA VAL A 460 25.67 -8.36 -8.42
C VAL A 460 25.32 -8.50 -9.91
N GLY A 461 25.65 -7.49 -10.72
CA GLY A 461 25.30 -7.40 -12.12
C GLY A 461 26.18 -8.24 -13.03
N ASN A 462 25.67 -8.52 -14.22
CA ASN A 462 26.40 -9.21 -15.28
C ASN A 462 26.51 -8.33 -16.53
N PRO A 463 27.70 -7.91 -16.98
CA PRO A 463 29.04 -8.37 -16.55
C PRO A 463 29.51 -7.81 -15.19
N PRO A 464 30.45 -8.50 -14.52
CA PRO A 464 30.98 -8.12 -13.21
C PRO A 464 31.82 -6.83 -13.21
N THR A 465 32.32 -6.43 -14.38
CA THR A 465 33.06 -5.17 -14.56
C THR A 465 32.10 -4.13 -15.14
N SER A 466 31.87 -3.04 -14.40
CA SER A 466 30.83 -2.07 -14.73
C SER A 466 31.12 -0.72 -14.09
N ASN A 467 30.81 0.36 -14.82
CA ASN A 467 30.98 1.73 -14.34
C ASN A 467 29.61 2.40 -14.20
N TYR A 468 29.21 2.66 -12.96
CA TYR A 468 27.95 3.33 -12.66
C TYR A 468 28.15 4.82 -12.46
N LYS A 469 27.30 5.64 -13.08
CA LYS A 469 27.22 7.09 -12.87
C LYS A 469 26.01 7.44 -12.03
N ALA A 470 26.18 8.37 -11.09
CA ALA A 470 25.10 8.92 -10.30
C ALA A 470 24.31 9.96 -11.10
N ILE A 471 22.99 9.83 -11.10
CA ILE A 471 22.04 10.80 -11.65
C ILE A 471 21.07 11.17 -10.53
N VAL A 472 20.95 12.47 -10.27
CA VAL A 472 20.03 13.00 -9.25
C VAL A 472 18.91 13.81 -9.90
N SER A 473 17.72 13.71 -9.34
CA SER A 473 16.59 14.58 -9.67
C SER A 473 16.02 15.13 -8.38
N ALA A 474 15.95 16.46 -8.30
CA ALA A 474 15.51 17.18 -7.12
C ALA A 474 14.55 18.31 -7.53
N PRO A 475 13.50 18.58 -6.73
CA PRO A 475 12.66 19.75 -6.92
C PRO A 475 13.42 21.02 -6.50
N GLU A 476 12.88 22.17 -6.87
CA GLU A 476 13.37 23.45 -6.37
C GLU A 476 13.33 23.46 -4.83
N GLY A 477 14.44 23.88 -4.21
CA GLY A 477 14.59 23.90 -2.76
C GLY A 477 15.34 22.70 -2.15
N LEU A 478 15.71 21.69 -2.95
CA LEU A 478 16.64 20.63 -2.56
C LEU A 478 17.93 20.68 -3.40
N GLU A 479 19.08 20.65 -2.72
CA GLU A 479 20.40 20.47 -3.31
C GLU A 479 20.92 19.07 -2.92
N ILE A 480 21.36 18.28 -3.89
CA ILE A 480 21.82 16.90 -3.68
C ILE A 480 23.21 16.74 -4.29
N ILE A 481 24.17 16.34 -3.47
CA ILE A 481 25.57 16.15 -3.83
C ILE A 481 25.95 14.69 -3.56
N VAL A 482 26.56 14.01 -4.54
CA VAL A 482 26.96 12.59 -4.45
C VAL A 482 28.44 12.45 -4.75
N GLU A 483 29.19 11.86 -3.81
CA GLU A 483 30.64 11.74 -3.88
C GLU A 483 31.13 10.33 -3.47
N PRO A 484 31.87 9.61 -4.34
CA PRO A 484 32.14 9.96 -5.74
C PRO A 484 30.87 9.90 -6.60
N SER A 485 30.85 10.58 -7.74
CA SER A 485 29.72 10.54 -8.70
C SER A 485 29.81 9.36 -9.68
N VAL A 486 30.88 8.57 -9.61
CA VAL A 486 31.13 7.38 -10.41
C VAL A 486 31.65 6.26 -9.51
N LEU A 487 31.08 5.06 -9.65
CA LEU A 487 31.56 3.84 -8.99
C LEU A 487 32.00 2.84 -10.06
N ALA A 488 33.27 2.47 -10.03
CA ALA A 488 33.90 1.57 -11.00
C ALA A 488 34.14 0.21 -10.36
N PHE A 489 33.27 -0.75 -10.64
CA PHE A 489 33.41 -2.12 -10.16
C PHE A 489 34.22 -2.95 -11.16
N THR A 490 35.08 -3.79 -10.63
CA THR A 490 36.00 -4.67 -11.35
C THR A 490 35.57 -6.13 -11.27
N GLN A 491 34.86 -6.53 -10.21
CA GLN A 491 34.43 -7.91 -9.99
C GLN A 491 33.05 -8.01 -9.31
N ASN A 492 32.47 -9.22 -9.36
CA ASN A 492 31.24 -9.54 -8.62
C ASN A 492 31.49 -9.49 -7.11
N LEU A 493 30.46 -9.06 -6.39
CA LEU A 493 30.43 -8.87 -4.93
C LEU A 493 31.43 -7.85 -4.40
N GLU A 494 32.09 -7.09 -5.28
CA GLU A 494 32.86 -5.92 -4.88
C GLU A 494 31.92 -4.88 -4.25
N LYS A 495 32.40 -4.29 -3.15
CA LYS A 495 31.67 -3.28 -2.38
C LYS A 495 32.37 -1.95 -2.55
N LEU A 496 31.62 -0.93 -3.00
CA LEU A 496 32.11 0.44 -3.07
C LEU A 496 31.14 1.37 -2.34
N SER A 497 31.71 2.35 -1.64
CA SER A 497 30.95 3.30 -0.83
C SER A 497 30.88 4.67 -1.48
N TYR A 498 29.82 5.39 -1.18
CA TYR A 498 29.64 6.78 -1.54
C TYR A 498 28.97 7.54 -0.41
N THR A 499 29.13 8.86 -0.44
CA THR A 499 28.48 9.80 0.46
C THR A 499 27.48 10.62 -0.35
N ILE A 500 26.29 10.83 0.22
CA ILE A 500 25.29 11.75 -0.32
C ILE A 500 24.97 12.82 0.72
N THR A 501 25.11 14.08 0.31
CA THR A 501 24.76 15.25 1.12
C THR A 501 23.54 15.91 0.52
N ILE A 502 22.50 16.09 1.33
CA ILE A 502 21.23 16.67 0.93
C ILE A 502 20.99 17.91 1.78
N LYS A 503 20.82 19.05 1.12
CA LYS A 503 20.56 20.34 1.75
C LYS A 503 19.22 20.88 1.27
N GLY A 504 18.53 21.61 2.11
CA GLY A 504 17.30 22.26 1.70
C GLY A 504 16.58 22.95 2.83
N LEU A 505 15.35 23.35 2.54
CA LEU A 505 14.43 23.95 3.51
C LEU A 505 13.04 23.37 3.30
N ILE A 506 12.44 22.86 4.38
CA ILE A 506 11.06 22.39 4.39
C ILE A 506 10.19 23.52 4.93
N LYS A 507 9.18 23.95 4.16
CA LYS A 507 8.23 24.98 4.61
C LYS A 507 7.18 24.37 5.53
N LYS A 508 6.80 25.11 6.57
CA LYS A 508 5.69 24.70 7.45
C LYS A 508 4.38 24.53 6.67
N GLY A 509 3.73 23.38 6.81
CA GLY A 509 2.52 23.04 6.07
C GLY A 509 2.75 22.91 4.56
N GLY A 510 4.01 22.83 4.11
CA GLY A 510 4.37 22.64 2.71
C GLY A 510 4.15 21.21 2.23
N ASP A 511 4.17 21.03 0.92
CA ASP A 511 4.17 19.70 0.30
C ASP A 511 5.45 18.94 0.67
N VAL A 512 5.33 17.61 0.71
CA VAL A 512 6.48 16.71 0.82
C VAL A 512 7.41 16.89 -0.38
N LEU A 513 8.72 17.04 -0.14
CA LEU A 513 9.72 17.16 -1.20
C LEU A 513 10.20 15.77 -1.60
N SER A 514 9.91 15.38 -2.84
CA SER A 514 10.28 14.09 -3.43
C SER A 514 11.41 14.28 -4.44
N ALA A 515 12.46 13.49 -4.28
CA ALA A 515 13.65 13.46 -5.12
C ALA A 515 14.12 12.01 -5.30
N TYR A 516 15.16 11.78 -6.11
CA TYR A 516 15.76 10.45 -6.23
C TYR A 516 17.21 10.49 -6.70
N LEU A 517 17.94 9.43 -6.37
CA LEU A 517 19.24 9.07 -6.91
C LEU A 517 19.09 7.82 -7.78
N VAL A 518 19.73 7.80 -8.95
CA VAL A 518 19.89 6.62 -9.80
C VAL A 518 21.36 6.37 -10.03
N TRP A 519 21.82 5.15 -9.79
CA TRP A 519 23.07 4.66 -10.35
C TRP A 519 22.78 3.92 -11.65
N THR A 520 23.45 4.29 -12.74
CA THR A 520 23.30 3.59 -14.03
C THR A 520 24.63 3.37 -14.73
N ASP A 521 24.78 2.19 -15.31
CA ASP A 521 25.86 1.80 -16.22
C ASP A 521 25.41 1.84 -17.70
N GLY A 522 24.19 2.35 -17.96
CA GLY A 522 23.53 2.36 -19.27
C GLY A 522 22.63 1.15 -19.53
N ARG A 523 22.73 0.07 -18.73
CA ARG A 523 21.87 -1.13 -18.80
C ARG A 523 21.00 -1.27 -17.56
N HIS A 524 21.60 -1.17 -16.38
CA HIS A 524 20.95 -1.23 -15.09
C HIS A 524 20.60 0.18 -14.61
N SER A 525 19.55 0.26 -13.79
CA SER A 525 19.07 1.49 -13.18
C SER A 525 18.71 1.20 -11.73
N VAL A 526 19.60 1.60 -10.81
CA VAL A 526 19.48 1.35 -9.38
C VAL A 526 18.93 2.62 -8.74
N ARG A 527 17.61 2.71 -8.60
CA ARG A 527 16.91 3.91 -8.14
C ARG A 527 16.65 3.87 -6.64
N SER A 528 17.06 4.92 -5.92
CA SER A 528 16.78 5.12 -4.50
C SER A 528 15.96 6.39 -4.30
N PRO A 529 14.73 6.32 -3.77
CA PRO A 529 13.94 7.50 -3.44
C PRO A 529 14.58 8.33 -2.33
N ILE A 530 14.41 9.65 -2.43
CA ILE A 530 14.81 10.64 -1.43
C ILE A 530 13.57 11.43 -1.06
N ILE A 531 13.27 11.51 0.24
CA ILE A 531 12.13 12.27 0.72
C ILE A 531 12.52 13.21 1.86
N ALA A 532 12.03 14.44 1.80
CA ALA A 532 12.15 15.41 2.88
C ALA A 532 10.75 15.94 3.24
N PHE A 533 10.41 15.91 4.53
CA PHE A 533 9.09 16.27 5.03
C PHE A 533 9.14 16.92 6.41
N GLU A 534 8.08 17.62 6.77
CA GLU A 534 7.93 18.28 8.06
C GLU A 534 7.86 17.24 9.19
N ARG A 535 8.80 17.34 10.14
CA ARG A 535 8.78 16.58 11.38
C ARG A 535 7.58 17.02 12.24
N PRO A 536 6.67 16.12 12.64
CA PRO A 536 5.53 16.50 13.49
C PRO A 536 5.96 16.84 14.90
N LYS A 537 5.35 17.87 15.49
CA LYS A 537 5.58 18.28 16.88
C LYS A 537 5.22 17.19 17.91
N ASP A 538 4.22 16.36 17.64
CA ASP A 538 3.80 15.26 18.52
C ASP A 538 4.75 14.06 18.48
N ILE A 539 5.55 13.95 17.41
CA ILE A 539 6.63 12.96 17.28
C ILE A 539 7.97 13.57 17.70
N GLU A 540 8.11 14.91 17.69
CA GLU A 540 9.32 15.61 18.09
C GLU A 540 9.76 15.24 19.51
N ALA A 541 8.86 15.22 20.49
CA ALA A 541 9.21 14.80 21.85
C ALA A 541 9.64 13.32 21.95
N ILE A 542 9.00 12.44 21.18
CA ILE A 542 9.34 11.00 21.13
C ILE A 542 10.69 10.80 20.45
N TYR A 543 10.92 11.53 19.37
CA TYR A 543 12.14 11.54 18.58
C TYR A 543 13.30 12.14 19.39
N GLU A 544 13.08 13.25 20.08
CA GLU A 544 14.06 13.86 20.99
C GLU A 544 14.36 12.92 22.16
N GLU A 545 13.36 12.31 22.80
CA GLU A 545 13.58 11.32 23.88
C GLU A 545 14.36 10.09 23.38
N GLN A 546 14.13 9.63 22.15
CA GLN A 546 14.83 8.47 21.54
C GLN A 546 16.22 8.80 21.02
N MET A 547 16.40 10.01 20.52
CA MET A 547 17.60 10.43 19.80
C MET A 547 18.45 11.42 20.61
N GLU A 548 18.05 11.72 21.85
CA GLU A 548 18.88 12.39 22.86
C GLU A 548 20.14 11.53 23.04
N GLN A 549 21.25 12.01 22.48
CA GLN A 549 22.55 11.41 22.72
C GLN A 549 22.80 11.44 24.23
N PRO A 550 23.31 10.35 24.84
CA PRO A 550 23.92 10.50 26.15
C PRO A 550 25.08 11.49 25.96
N HIS A 551 24.93 12.70 26.49
CA HIS A 551 26.06 13.59 26.69
C HIS A 551 27.07 12.86 27.56
N GLY A 552 28.17 12.41 26.94
CA GLY A 552 29.30 11.75 27.58
C GLY A 552 30.52 11.84 26.69
#